data_AF-A0A953UC73-F1
#
_entry.id   AF-A0A953UC73-F1
#
_cell.length_a   1.000
_cell.length_b   1.000
_cell.length_c   1.000
_cell.angle_alpha   90.00
_cell.angle_beta   90.00
_cell.angle_gamma   90.00
#
_symmetry.space_group_name_H-M   'P 1'
#
loop_
_entity.id
_entity.type
_entity.pdbx_description
1 polymer ?
#
loop_
_entity_poly.entity_id
_entity_poly.type
_entity_poly.pdbx_seq_one_letter_code
_entity_poly.pdbx_strand_id
1 'polypeptide(L)'
;MMVAAERAPWQNPRILTTLMVVFLAGAATGAVSMQFGLHRLLHRPPAATSRPVAQNRDAILNQFKTELGLSEPQAEKLALVLDDYRQYYQSLQDQLDDLRATGKNRIMAILDDDQRQKFEKMMTDLGPQLTGK
;
A
#
# COMPACT_ATOMS: atom_id res chain seq x y z
N MET A 1 -5.28 -66.45 -12.18
CA MET A 1 -4.54 -65.56 -11.27
C MET A 1 -5.45 -64.37 -11.00
N MET A 2 -5.99 -64.23 -9.80
CA MET A 2 -6.97 -63.20 -9.43
C MET A 2 -6.28 -61.84 -9.31
N VAL A 3 -6.67 -60.87 -10.13
CA VAL A 3 -6.30 -59.46 -9.93
C VAL A 3 -7.35 -58.86 -9.00
N ALA A 4 -6.97 -58.67 -7.74
CA ALA A 4 -7.77 -57.92 -6.77
C ALA A 4 -7.89 -56.48 -7.28
N ALA A 5 -9.13 -56.02 -7.49
CA ALA A 5 -9.39 -54.62 -7.76
C ALA A 5 -9.01 -53.81 -6.50
N GLU A 6 -7.83 -53.20 -6.53
CA GLU A 6 -7.42 -52.24 -5.52
C GLU A 6 -8.45 -51.10 -5.52
N ARG A 7 -9.25 -51.02 -4.45
CA ARG A 7 -10.21 -49.92 -4.28
C ARG A 7 -9.40 -48.63 -4.26
N ALA A 8 -9.60 -47.80 -5.26
CA ALA A 8 -8.92 -46.52 -5.38
C ALA A 8 -9.03 -45.75 -4.05
N PRO A 9 -7.93 -45.20 -3.51
CA PRO A 9 -7.91 -44.55 -2.19
C PRO A 9 -8.88 -43.37 -2.08
N TRP A 10 -9.36 -42.88 -3.22
CA TRP A 10 -10.37 -41.84 -3.39
C TRP A 10 -11.79 -42.23 -2.94
N GLN A 11 -12.09 -43.52 -2.74
CA GLN A 11 -13.39 -43.98 -2.23
C GLN A 11 -13.47 -44.02 -0.70
N ASN A 12 -12.38 -43.72 0.02
CA ASN A 12 -12.39 -43.81 1.47
C ASN A 12 -12.90 -42.49 2.09
N PRO A 13 -14.13 -42.46 2.63
CA PRO A 13 -14.72 -41.22 3.13
C PRO A 13 -13.89 -40.58 4.25
N ARG A 14 -13.12 -41.40 4.98
CA ARG A 14 -12.21 -40.94 6.03
C ARG A 14 -11.09 -40.05 5.49
N ILE A 15 -10.53 -40.38 4.32
CA ILE A 15 -9.46 -39.61 3.67
C ILE A 15 -10.02 -38.29 3.15
N LEU A 16 -11.24 -38.31 2.60
CA LEU A 16 -11.91 -37.10 2.15
C LEU A 16 -12.24 -36.17 3.33
N THR A 17 -12.71 -36.73 4.46
CA THR A 17 -13.01 -35.93 5.66
C THR A 17 -11.75 -35.33 6.27
N THR A 18 -10.63 -36.05 6.34
CA THR A 18 -9.38 -35.48 6.88
C THR A 18 -8.84 -34.38 5.97
N LEU A 19 -8.88 -34.57 4.65
CA LEU A 19 -8.51 -33.52 3.69
C LEU A 19 -9.40 -32.29 3.82
N MET A 20 -10.71 -32.48 3.97
CA MET A 20 -11.66 -31.38 4.15
C MET A 20 -11.39 -30.61 5.45
N VAL A 21 -11.10 -31.30 6.57
CA VAL A 21 -10.77 -30.66 7.85
C VAL A 21 -9.47 -29.87 7.75
N VAL A 22 -8.42 -30.44 7.15
CA VAL A 22 -7.14 -29.73 6.93
C VAL A 22 -7.35 -28.50 6.05
N PHE A 23 -8.18 -28.61 5.01
CA PHE A 23 -8.53 -27.49 4.14
C PHE A 23 -9.29 -26.39 4.89
N LEU A 24 -10.29 -26.73 5.71
CA LEU A 24 -11.02 -25.74 6.52
C LEU A 24 -10.10 -25.07 7.55
N ALA A 25 -9.22 -25.83 8.18
CA ALA A 25 -8.24 -25.28 9.12
C ALA A 25 -7.29 -24.30 8.41
N GLY A 26 -6.75 -24.68 7.25
CA GLY A 26 -5.92 -23.80 6.42
C GLY A 26 -6.67 -22.55 5.94
N ALA A 27 -7.94 -22.69 5.55
CA ALA A 27 -8.78 -21.57 5.13
C ALA A 27 -9.09 -20.61 6.28
N ALA A 28 -9.38 -21.12 7.48
CA ALA A 28 -9.58 -20.32 8.67
C ALA A 28 -8.31 -19.59 9.10
N THR A 29 -7.16 -20.28 9.12
CA THR A 29 -5.86 -19.67 9.38
C THR A 29 -5.54 -18.61 8.33
N GLY A 30 -5.79 -18.87 7.04
CA GLY A 30 -5.61 -17.89 5.97
C GLY A 30 -6.52 -16.66 6.10
N ALA A 31 -7.79 -16.85 6.45
CA ALA A 31 -8.75 -15.77 6.66
C ALA A 31 -8.35 -14.88 7.84
N VAL A 32 -7.96 -15.49 8.97
CA VAL A 32 -7.45 -14.76 10.15
C VAL A 32 -6.14 -14.03 9.80
N SER A 33 -5.23 -14.66 9.06
CA SER A 33 -4.00 -14.03 8.58
C SER A 33 -4.28 -12.82 7.67
N MET A 34 -5.29 -12.90 6.81
CA MET A 34 -5.74 -11.77 5.99
C MET A 34 -6.36 -10.65 6.83
N GLN A 35 -7.19 -11.00 7.81
CA GLN A 35 -7.88 -10.04 8.66
C GLN A 35 -6.92 -9.28 9.59
N PHE A 36 -5.88 -9.93 10.12
CA PHE A 36 -4.94 -9.30 11.07
C PHE A 36 -3.59 -8.90 10.47
N GLY A 37 -3.05 -9.64 9.49
CA GLY A 37 -1.71 -9.39 8.92
C GLY A 37 -1.71 -8.60 7.63
N LEU A 38 -2.84 -8.58 6.91
CA LEU A 38 -2.88 -8.11 5.53
C LEU A 38 -3.73 -6.86 5.32
N HIS A 39 -4.60 -6.50 6.27
CA HIS A 39 -5.31 -5.21 6.26
C HIS A 39 -4.34 -4.02 6.35
N ARG A 40 -3.15 -4.18 6.95
CA ARG A 40 -2.14 -3.10 7.08
C ARG A 40 -1.19 -2.98 5.88
N LEU A 41 -1.03 -4.06 5.10
CA LEU A 41 -0.18 -4.09 3.90
C LEU A 41 -0.95 -3.98 2.58
N LEU A 42 -2.19 -4.50 2.48
CA LEU A 42 -3.01 -4.45 1.26
C LEU A 42 -3.98 -3.25 1.21
N HIS A 43 -4.27 -2.57 2.33
CA HIS A 43 -4.92 -1.25 2.29
C HIS A 43 -3.90 -0.10 2.22
N ARG A 44 -2.80 -0.31 1.51
CA ARG A 44 -2.22 0.78 0.72
C ARG A 44 -2.93 0.72 -0.64
N PRO A 45 -4.06 1.41 -0.82
CA PRO A 45 -4.78 1.39 -2.10
C PRO A 45 -3.83 1.85 -3.21
N PRO A 46 -3.75 1.13 -4.35
CA PRO A 46 -3.06 1.63 -5.52
C PRO A 46 -3.90 2.81 -6.02
N ALA A 47 -3.43 4.04 -5.79
CA ALA A 47 -3.95 5.25 -6.42
C ALA A 47 -5.48 5.26 -6.64
N ALA A 48 -6.26 4.95 -5.60
CA ALA A 48 -7.67 5.29 -5.62
C ALA A 48 -7.71 6.79 -5.32
N THR A 49 -7.90 7.57 -6.39
CA THR A 49 -8.73 8.79 -6.40
C THR A 49 -8.77 9.49 -5.05
N SER A 50 -7.90 10.50 -4.87
CA SER A 50 -8.30 11.73 -4.19
C SER A 50 -9.35 11.52 -3.09
N ARG A 51 -9.02 10.70 -2.08
CA ARG A 51 -9.81 10.70 -0.85
C ARG A 51 -9.70 12.14 -0.39
N PRO A 52 -10.81 12.91 -0.33
CA PRO A 52 -10.71 14.34 -0.14
C PRO A 52 -9.92 14.51 1.13
N VAL A 53 -8.78 15.11 0.94
CA VAL A 53 -7.74 15.33 1.93
C VAL A 53 -8.31 15.97 3.21
N ALA A 54 -9.41 16.72 3.04
CA ALA A 54 -10.26 17.26 4.08
C ALA A 54 -10.83 16.19 5.03
N GLN A 55 -11.23 15.02 4.51
CA GLN A 55 -11.80 13.92 5.30
C GLN A 55 -10.78 13.27 6.24
N ASN A 56 -9.47 13.38 5.94
CA ASN A 56 -8.40 12.93 6.83
C ASN A 56 -8.06 13.98 7.89
N ARG A 57 -8.17 15.27 7.56
CA ARG A 57 -7.92 16.39 8.49
C ARG A 57 -8.91 16.37 9.65
N ASP A 58 -10.21 16.29 9.35
CA ASP A 58 -11.24 16.32 10.38
C ASP A 58 -11.19 15.07 11.28
N ALA A 59 -10.80 13.92 10.72
CA ALA A 59 -10.56 12.71 11.49
C ALA A 59 -9.38 12.85 12.47
N ILE A 60 -8.26 13.41 12.02
CA ILE A 60 -7.06 13.66 12.85
C ILE A 60 -7.36 14.72 13.92
N LEU A 61 -8.05 15.81 13.56
CA LEU A 61 -8.48 16.83 14.51
C LEU A 61 -9.44 16.28 15.57
N ASN A 62 -10.41 15.44 15.18
CA ASN A 62 -11.33 14.83 16.12
C ASN A 62 -10.63 13.83 17.05
N GLN A 63 -9.66 13.10 16.53
CA GLN A 63 -8.79 12.24 17.35
C GLN A 63 -7.99 13.07 18.36
N PHE A 64 -7.36 14.16 17.93
CA PHE A 64 -6.62 15.07 18.82
C PHE A 64 -7.53 15.78 19.82
N LYS A 65 -8.74 16.19 19.42
CA LYS A 65 -9.76 16.75 20.34
C LYS A 65 -10.08 15.75 21.46
N THR A 66 -10.28 14.49 21.10
CA THR A 66 -10.72 13.44 22.02
C THR A 66 -9.58 12.93 22.91
N GLU A 67 -8.39 12.71 22.36
CA GLU A 67 -7.26 12.15 23.10
C GLU A 67 -6.52 13.19 23.96
N LEU A 68 -6.44 14.44 23.50
CA LEU A 68 -5.74 15.52 24.22
C LEU A 68 -6.69 16.40 25.05
N GLY A 69 -8.01 16.19 24.94
CA GLY A 69 -9.02 16.97 25.65
C GLY A 69 -8.98 18.46 25.27
N LEU A 70 -8.80 18.75 23.98
CA LEU A 70 -8.67 20.14 23.51
C LEU A 70 -9.97 20.92 23.67
N SER A 71 -9.88 22.13 24.21
CA SER A 71 -10.98 23.09 24.13
C SER A 71 -11.21 23.53 22.68
N GLU A 72 -12.44 23.95 22.34
CA GLU A 72 -12.78 24.46 21.00
C GLU A 72 -11.77 25.52 20.45
N PRO A 73 -11.37 26.56 21.21
CA PRO A 73 -10.39 27.52 20.72
C PRO A 73 -8.98 26.95 20.52
N GLN A 74 -8.61 25.87 21.22
CA GLN A 74 -7.33 25.19 20.99
C GLN A 74 -7.38 24.31 19.74
N ALA A 75 -8.51 23.66 19.50
CA ALA A 75 -8.69 22.85 18.31
C ALA A 75 -8.71 23.68 17.02
N GLU A 76 -9.30 24.88 17.06
CA GLU A 76 -9.26 25.81 15.93
C GLU A 76 -7.82 26.24 15.58
N LYS A 77 -7.00 26.55 16.60
CA LYS A 77 -5.57 26.84 16.41
C LYS A 77 -4.80 25.66 15.85
N LEU A 78 -5.06 24.45 16.36
CA LEU A 78 -4.43 23.23 15.87
C LEU A 78 -4.84 22.94 14.41
N ALA A 79 -6.10 23.24 14.06
CA ALA A 79 -6.62 23.08 12.72
C ALA A 79 -5.94 23.99 11.70
N LEU A 80 -5.57 25.21 12.10
CA LEU A 80 -4.77 26.14 11.28
C LEU A 80 -3.34 25.63 11.10
N VAL A 81 -2.70 25.20 12.18
CA VAL A 81 -1.32 24.68 12.13
C VAL A 81 -1.24 23.45 11.22
N LEU A 82 -2.18 22.51 11.35
CA LEU A 82 -2.24 21.32 10.49
C LEU A 82 -2.44 21.67 9.01
N ASP A 83 -3.16 22.75 8.72
CA ASP A 83 -3.40 23.20 7.35
C ASP A 83 -2.14 23.85 6.74
N ASP A 84 -1.45 24.70 7.51
CA ASP A 84 -0.17 25.29 7.11
C ASP A 84 0.88 24.21 6.83
N TYR A 85 1.03 23.23 7.72
CA TYR A 85 1.94 22.11 7.53
C TYR A 85 1.65 21.37 6.24
N ARG A 86 0.37 21.09 6.00
CA ARG A 86 -0.07 20.39 4.82
C ARG A 86 0.26 21.17 3.56
N GLN A 87 -0.07 22.46 3.52
CA GLN A 87 0.17 23.32 2.37
C GLN A 87 1.67 23.41 2.08
N TYR A 88 2.50 23.51 3.12
CA TYR A 88 3.94 23.49 2.99
C TYR A 88 4.45 22.19 2.36
N TYR A 89 4.03 21.02 2.86
CA TYR A 89 4.41 19.73 2.30
C TYR A 89 3.99 19.56 0.83
N GLN A 90 2.77 20.01 0.49
CA GLN A 90 2.30 19.98 -0.89
C GLN A 90 3.20 20.83 -1.80
N SER A 91 3.53 22.06 -1.36
CA SER A 91 4.39 22.96 -2.13
C SER A 91 5.80 22.41 -2.33
N LEU A 92 6.35 21.71 -1.33
CA LEU A 92 7.65 21.06 -1.43
C LEU A 92 7.62 19.87 -2.39
N GLN A 93 6.55 19.09 -2.37
CA GLN A 93 6.39 17.97 -3.28
C GLN A 93 6.32 18.46 -4.73
N ASP A 94 5.53 19.50 -5.00
CA ASP A 94 5.44 20.10 -6.33
C ASP A 94 6.81 20.61 -6.80
N GLN A 95 7.57 21.28 -5.93
CA GLN A 95 8.94 21.74 -6.23
C GLN A 95 9.92 20.58 -6.50
N LEU A 96 9.82 19.49 -5.73
CA LEU A 96 10.66 18.30 -5.92
C LEU A 96 10.35 17.59 -7.23
N ASP A 97 9.09 17.52 -7.62
CA ASP A 97 8.66 16.92 -8.87
C ASP A 97 9.13 17.76 -10.06
N ASP A 98 9.03 19.09 -9.99
CA ASP A 98 9.58 20.01 -10.98
C ASP A 98 11.11 19.89 -11.09
N LEU A 99 11.82 19.81 -9.96
CA LEU A 99 13.27 19.62 -9.93
C LEU A 99 13.66 18.27 -10.56
N ARG A 100 12.91 17.21 -10.27
CA ARG A 100 13.13 15.88 -10.86
C ARG A 100 12.90 15.89 -12.36
N ALA A 101 11.83 16.53 -12.84
CA ALA A 101 11.52 16.65 -14.26
C ALA A 101 12.61 17.46 -14.99
N THR A 102 13.02 18.59 -14.41
CA THR A 102 14.07 19.45 -14.95
C THR A 102 15.42 18.72 -15.00
N GLY A 103 15.76 18.00 -13.93
CA GLY A 103 16.96 17.17 -13.85
C GLY A 103 16.96 16.07 -14.90
N LYS A 104 15.85 15.34 -15.05
CA LYS A 104 15.69 14.31 -16.10
C LYS A 104 15.93 14.89 -17.49
N ASN A 105 15.30 16.03 -17.81
CA ASN A 105 15.43 16.66 -19.12
C ASN A 105 16.87 17.12 -19.41
N ARG A 106 17.57 17.64 -18.40
CA ARG A 106 18.96 18.05 -18.54
C ARG A 106 19.89 16.85 -18.78
N ILE A 107 19.64 15.72 -18.12
CA ILE A 107 20.39 14.49 -18.37
C ILE A 107 20.10 13.97 -19.78
N MET A 108 18.84 13.91 -20.20
CA MET A 108 18.44 13.52 -21.57
C MET A 108 19.16 14.33 -22.65
N ALA A 109 19.34 15.63 -22.43
CA ALA A 109 20.00 16.52 -23.40
C ALA A 109 21.49 16.21 -23.63
N ILE A 110 22.15 15.55 -22.67
CA ILE A 110 23.58 15.20 -22.75
C ILE A 110 23.77 13.82 -23.41
N LEU A 111 22.76 12.95 -23.34
CA LEU A 111 22.83 11.57 -23.81
C LEU A 111 22.51 11.44 -25.30
N ASP A 112 23.15 10.47 -25.94
CA ASP A 112 22.80 10.01 -27.29
C ASP A 112 21.51 9.14 -27.30
N ASP A 113 20.98 8.83 -28.49
CA ASP A 113 19.68 8.16 -28.63
C ASP A 113 19.63 6.77 -27.97
N ASP A 114 20.72 6.00 -28.04
CA ASP A 114 20.80 4.67 -27.42
C ASP A 114 20.92 4.77 -25.88
N GLN A 115 21.65 5.76 -25.38
CA GLN A 115 21.80 6.04 -23.96
C GLN A 115 20.50 6.53 -23.33
N ARG A 116 19.70 7.33 -24.05
CA ARG A 116 18.39 7.81 -23.57
C ARG A 116 17.45 6.66 -23.25
N GLN A 117 17.31 5.69 -24.14
CA GLN A 117 16.45 4.52 -23.91
C GLN A 117 16.90 3.70 -22.68
N LYS A 118 18.21 3.53 -22.51
CA LYS A 118 18.77 2.84 -21.32
C LYS A 118 18.50 3.62 -20.04
N PHE A 119 18.68 4.95 -20.07
CA PHE A 119 18.43 5.80 -18.91
C PHE A 119 16.97 5.81 -18.49
N GLU A 120 16.03 5.88 -19.44
CA GLU A 120 14.60 5.82 -19.10
C GLU A 120 14.25 4.51 -18.40
N LYS A 121 14.78 3.38 -18.91
CA LYS A 121 14.60 2.06 -18.29
C LYS A 121 15.19 1.99 -16.87
N MET A 122 16.40 2.52 -16.68
CA MET A 122 17.02 2.62 -15.34
C MET A 122 16.20 3.49 -14.40
N MET A 123 15.63 4.60 -14.87
CA MET A 123 14.80 5.48 -14.05
C MET A 123 13.48 4.84 -13.63
N THR A 124 12.87 4.01 -14.48
CA THR A 124 11.69 3.22 -14.12
C THR A 124 12.01 2.16 -13.07
N ASP A 125 13.16 1.50 -13.16
CA ASP A 125 13.60 0.48 -12.19
C ASP A 125 14.13 1.05 -10.86
N LEU A 126 14.69 2.28 -10.88
CA LEU A 126 15.15 3.00 -9.69
C LEU A 126 14.05 3.80 -8.99
N GLY A 127 12.99 4.20 -9.69
CA GLY A 127 11.84 4.92 -9.09
C GLY A 127 11.31 4.25 -7.81
N PRO A 128 11.12 2.92 -7.78
CA PRO A 128 10.74 2.17 -6.58
C PRO A 128 11.82 2.16 -5.48
N GLN A 129 13.10 2.20 -5.84
CA GLN A 129 14.23 2.08 -4.90
C GLN A 129 14.62 3.42 -4.25
N LEU A 130 14.42 4.54 -4.95
CA LEU A 130 14.69 5.89 -4.46
C LEU A 130 13.57 6.45 -3.57
N THR A 131 12.38 5.83 -3.61
CA THR A 131 11.23 6.23 -2.77
C THR A 131 11.18 5.49 -1.42
N GLY A 132 12.33 4.94 -1.00
CA GLY A 132 12.62 4.54 0.38
C GLY A 132 12.18 3.14 0.81
N LYS A 133 13.09 2.45 1.50
CA LYS A 133 12.74 1.68 2.70
C LYS A 133 12.29 2.64 3.79
#